data_AF-A0A7X7TBA8-F1
#
_entry.id   AF-A0A7X7TBA8-F1
#
_cell.length_a   1.000
_cell.length_b   1.000
_cell.length_c   1.000
_cell.angle_alpha   90.00
_cell.angle_beta   90.00
_cell.angle_gamma   90.00
#
_symmetry.space_group_name_H-M   'P 1'
#
loop_
_entity.id
_entity.type
_entity.pdbx_description
1 polymer ?
#
loop_
_entity_poly.entity_id
_entity_poly.type
_entity_poly.pdbx_seq_one_letter_code
_entity_poly.pdbx_strand_id
1 'polypeptide(L)'
;MFDKIGIGDRHITIWCGMVSVLCAFLAQGDIQFHDMTAETGIAFVHNDGGCEKKYIAENVSAGLALFDYDNDGLIDIYFLTGTPLKGCPPDPKIRNALYRNEGNWRFTDVTEKSGLGDGGYGL
;
A
#
# COMPACT_ATOMS: atom_id res chain seq x y z
N MET A 1 -22.76 32.39 61.44
CA MET A 1 -22.97 33.83 61.14
C MET A 1 -21.59 34.50 61.22
N PHE A 2 -20.92 34.61 60.06
CA PHE A 2 -19.80 35.51 59.65
C PHE A 2 -18.66 35.79 60.65
N ASP A 3 -17.41 35.34 60.45
CA ASP A 3 -16.37 35.68 59.45
C ASP A 3 -15.31 36.63 60.05
N LYS A 4 -14.02 36.21 60.04
CA LYS A 4 -12.90 36.83 59.28
C LYS A 4 -11.48 36.44 59.80
N ILE A 5 -10.72 35.83 58.89
CA ILE A 5 -9.36 36.18 58.38
C ILE A 5 -8.18 36.32 59.35
N GLY A 6 -7.09 35.56 59.09
CA GLY A 6 -5.71 36.00 59.35
C GLY A 6 -4.69 34.91 59.69
N ILE A 7 -4.25 34.09 58.73
CA ILE A 7 -3.06 33.23 58.85
C ILE A 7 -2.30 33.46 57.53
N GLY A 8 -1.10 34.02 57.47
CA GLY A 8 0.02 33.89 58.39
C GLY A 8 0.99 32.87 57.78
N ASP A 9 1.92 33.37 56.96
CA ASP A 9 2.90 32.62 56.19
C ASP A 9 3.51 31.42 56.92
N ARG A 10 3.50 30.25 56.27
CA ARG A 10 4.54 29.20 56.36
C ARG A 10 4.30 28.10 55.31
N HIS A 11 5.08 28.21 54.24
CA HIS A 11 5.64 27.12 53.44
C HIS A 11 4.79 25.85 53.25
N ILE A 12 4.05 25.79 52.13
CA ILE A 12 3.74 24.53 51.45
C ILE A 12 4.41 24.59 50.09
N THR A 13 5.52 23.87 49.98
CA THR A 13 6.27 23.66 48.74
C THR A 13 5.37 22.98 47.72
N ILE A 14 5.00 23.73 46.68
CA ILE A 14 4.30 23.22 45.50
C ILE A 14 5.23 22.23 44.79
N TRP A 15 4.96 20.93 44.91
CA TRP A 15 5.37 19.96 43.89
C TRP A 15 4.31 19.97 42.79
N CYS A 16 4.44 20.92 41.86
CA CYS A 16 3.76 20.86 40.56
C CYS A 16 4.80 20.49 39.52
N GLY A 17 5.16 19.20 39.51
CA GLY A 17 6.06 18.60 38.52
C GLY A 17 5.24 17.86 37.47
N MET A 18 5.04 18.50 36.33
CA MET A 18 4.65 17.90 35.05
C MET A 18 3.38 17.03 35.01
N VAL A 19 2.21 17.68 35.07
CA VAL A 19 1.06 17.23 34.27
C VAL A 19 0.67 18.38 33.36
N SER A 20 1.44 18.58 32.30
CA SER A 20 1.13 19.54 31.23
C SER A 20 1.87 19.15 29.97
N VAL A 21 1.37 18.12 29.28
CA VAL A 21 1.20 18.19 27.82
C VAL A 21 -0.09 17.41 27.51
N LEU A 22 -1.23 17.97 27.91
CA LEU A 22 -2.47 17.73 27.18
C LEU A 22 -2.41 18.70 25.99
N CYS A 23 -1.57 18.38 25.00
CA CYS A 23 -1.52 19.12 23.75
C CYS A 23 -2.39 18.37 22.75
N ALA A 24 -3.64 18.83 22.67
CA ALA A 24 -4.52 18.75 21.52
C ALA A 24 -4.35 17.53 20.61
N PHE A 25 -5.07 16.44 20.91
CA PHE A 25 -5.56 15.53 19.86
C PHE A 25 -6.74 16.19 19.14
N LEU A 26 -6.51 17.38 18.59
CA LEU A 26 -7.21 17.76 17.37
C LEU A 26 -6.29 17.26 16.27
N ALA A 27 -6.38 15.96 15.98
CA ALA A 27 -5.74 15.42 14.80
C ALA A 27 -6.37 16.17 13.63
N GLN A 28 -5.56 17.10 13.11
CA GLN A 28 -5.72 17.78 11.85
C GLN A 28 -6.41 16.85 10.86
N GLY A 29 -7.56 17.28 10.32
CA GLY A 29 -8.37 16.52 9.38
C GLY A 29 -7.73 16.40 8.00
N ASP A 30 -6.48 15.93 7.95
CA ASP A 30 -5.68 15.79 6.75
C ASP A 30 -5.48 14.30 6.46
N ILE A 31 -5.88 13.88 5.25
CA ILE A 31 -5.69 12.52 4.77
C ILE A 31 -4.17 12.23 4.68
N GLN A 32 -3.72 11.20 5.40
CA GLN A 32 -2.33 10.72 5.34
C GLN A 32 -2.25 9.49 4.45
N PHE A 33 -1.29 9.48 3.52
CA PHE A 33 -0.97 8.31 2.71
C PHE A 33 0.30 7.66 3.24
N HIS A 34 0.28 6.33 3.40
CA HIS A 34 1.44 5.54 3.80
C HIS A 34 1.76 4.54 2.69
N ASP A 35 3.00 4.55 2.21
CA ASP A 35 3.46 3.59 1.21
C ASP A 35 3.77 2.26 1.89
N MET A 36 2.97 1.24 1.56
CA MET A 36 3.09 -0.11 2.10
C MET A 36 3.89 -1.05 1.19
N THR A 37 4.32 -0.60 0.01
CA THR A 37 4.78 -1.49 -1.08
C THR A 37 5.93 -2.41 -0.64
N ALA A 38 6.92 -1.86 0.07
CA ALA A 38 8.06 -2.63 0.57
C ALA A 38 7.67 -3.70 1.61
N GLU A 39 6.54 -3.51 2.29
CA GLU A 39 6.07 -4.39 3.36
C GLU A 39 5.16 -5.50 2.84
N THR A 40 4.52 -5.31 1.68
CA THR A 40 3.53 -6.28 1.19
C THR A 40 4.15 -7.51 0.52
N GLY A 41 5.36 -7.38 -0.05
CA GLY A 41 5.95 -8.42 -0.90
C GLY A 41 5.49 -8.37 -2.36
N ILE A 42 4.65 -7.38 -2.72
CA ILE A 42 4.28 -7.13 -4.13
C ILE A 42 5.46 -6.43 -4.83
N ALA A 43 6.03 -7.08 -5.85
CA ALA A 43 7.14 -6.56 -6.64
C ALA A 43 6.77 -6.32 -8.11
N PHE A 44 5.48 -6.43 -8.45
CA PHE A 44 4.99 -6.28 -9.81
C PHE A 44 5.19 -4.85 -10.33
N VAL A 45 5.65 -4.76 -11.58
CA VAL A 45 5.76 -3.51 -12.32
C VAL A 45 5.10 -3.71 -13.68
N HIS A 46 4.07 -2.92 -13.95
CA HIS A 46 3.38 -2.95 -15.24
C HIS A 46 4.32 -2.49 -16.35
N ASN A 47 4.27 -3.18 -17.50
CA ASN A 47 4.98 -2.80 -18.70
C ASN A 47 3.98 -2.68 -19.86
N ASP A 48 3.99 -1.53 -20.53
CA ASP A 48 3.11 -1.21 -21.67
C ASP A 48 3.59 -1.86 -22.99
N GLY A 49 4.76 -2.50 -22.99
CA GLY A 49 5.39 -3.09 -24.16
C GLY A 49 6.05 -2.06 -25.08
N GLY A 50 6.26 -0.83 -24.62
CA GLY A 50 6.90 0.21 -25.41
C GLY A 50 8.33 -0.16 -25.83
N CYS A 51 8.69 0.19 -27.07
CA CYS A 51 10.09 0.14 -27.53
C CYS A 51 10.49 1.48 -28.17
N GLU A 52 11.73 1.64 -28.66
CA GLU A 52 12.25 2.94 -29.14
C GLU A 52 11.32 3.66 -30.13
N LYS A 53 10.52 2.91 -30.89
CA LYS A 53 9.50 3.43 -31.79
C LYS A 53 8.16 3.53 -31.06
N LYS A 54 7.61 4.75 -31.03
CA LYS A 54 6.30 5.04 -30.44
C LYS A 54 5.19 4.73 -31.44
N TYR A 55 4.42 3.66 -31.20
CA TYR A 55 3.27 3.30 -32.01
C TYR A 55 1.97 3.80 -31.39
N ILE A 56 1.00 4.22 -32.22
CA ILE A 56 -0.34 4.61 -31.72
C ILE A 56 -1.05 3.43 -31.02
N ALA A 57 -0.71 2.20 -31.41
CA ALA A 57 -1.29 0.97 -30.87
C ALA A 57 -0.53 0.37 -29.68
N GLU A 58 0.20 1.20 -28.91
CA GLU A 58 0.74 0.77 -27.61
C GLU A 58 -0.42 0.64 -26.61
N ASN A 59 -0.50 -0.49 -25.92
CA ASN A 59 -1.49 -0.69 -24.86
C ASN A 59 -1.04 0.12 -23.63
N VAL A 60 -1.53 1.34 -23.51
CA VAL A 60 -1.30 2.22 -22.34
C VAL A 60 -2.19 1.86 -21.15
N SER A 61 -2.90 0.73 -21.24
CA SER A 61 -3.87 0.26 -20.25
C SER A 61 -3.24 -0.76 -19.30
N ALA A 62 -3.49 -0.57 -18.02
CA ALA A 62 -3.22 -1.56 -16.98
C ALA A 62 -4.54 -2.08 -16.41
N GLY A 63 -4.54 -3.32 -15.95
CA GLY A 63 -5.68 -3.98 -15.33
C GLY A 63 -5.26 -4.89 -14.19
N LEU A 64 -6.20 -5.18 -13.30
CA LEU A 64 -6.07 -6.22 -12.29
C LEU A 64 -7.41 -6.85 -11.99
N ALA A 65 -7.37 -8.07 -11.48
CA ALA A 65 -8.53 -8.76 -10.91
C ALA A 65 -8.29 -9.09 -9.44
N LEU A 66 -9.37 -9.05 -8.66
CA LEU A 66 -9.40 -9.43 -7.26
C LEU A 66 -10.34 -10.60 -7.09
N PHE A 67 -9.84 -11.73 -6.60
CA PHE A 67 -10.61 -12.95 -6.37
C PHE A 67 -9.86 -13.86 -5.40
N ASP A 68 -10.58 -14.79 -4.77
CA ASP A 68 -10.00 -15.82 -3.91
C ASP A 68 -9.62 -17.03 -4.80
N TYR A 69 -8.33 -17.19 -5.11
CA TYR A 69 -7.87 -18.17 -6.13
C TYR A 69 -7.80 -19.60 -5.59
N ASP A 70 -7.57 -19.78 -4.29
CA ASP A 70 -7.43 -21.09 -3.63
C ASP A 70 -8.52 -21.40 -2.60
N ASN A 71 -9.53 -20.53 -2.50
CA ASN A 71 -10.72 -20.69 -1.67
C ASN A 71 -10.37 -20.77 -0.18
N ASP A 72 -9.39 -19.97 0.26
CA ASP A 72 -8.99 -19.85 1.66
C ASP A 72 -9.66 -18.67 2.40
N GLY A 73 -10.49 -17.90 1.68
CA GLY A 73 -11.24 -16.76 2.20
C GLY A 73 -10.45 -15.45 2.20
N LEU A 74 -9.20 -15.44 1.71
CA LEU A 74 -8.40 -14.24 1.50
C LEU A 74 -8.49 -13.81 0.02
N ILE A 75 -8.57 -12.51 -0.21
CA ILE A 75 -8.63 -11.97 -1.57
C ILE A 75 -7.22 -11.81 -2.12
N ASP A 76 -6.98 -12.44 -3.26
CA ASP A 76 -5.72 -12.41 -4.01
C ASP A 76 -5.76 -11.37 -5.11
N ILE A 77 -4.60 -11.10 -5.70
CA ILE A 77 -4.44 -10.05 -6.72
C ILE A 77 -3.79 -10.64 -7.97
N TYR A 78 -4.47 -10.52 -9.10
CA TYR A 78 -3.92 -10.87 -10.40
C TYR A 78 -3.68 -9.60 -11.22
N PHE A 79 -2.42 -9.33 -11.53
CA PHE A 79 -1.98 -8.19 -12.31
C PHE A 79 -1.83 -8.53 -13.78
N LEU A 80 -2.27 -7.59 -14.63
CA LEU A 80 -2.13 -7.67 -16.07
C LEU A 80 -1.05 -6.71 -16.58
N THR A 81 -0.33 -7.15 -17.59
CA THR A 81 0.69 -6.35 -18.27
C THR A 81 0.46 -6.30 -19.77
N GLY A 82 1.04 -5.31 -20.44
CA GLY A 82 1.21 -5.31 -21.89
C GLY A 82 2.41 -6.16 -22.31
N THR A 83 2.70 -6.21 -23.59
CA THR A 83 3.86 -6.94 -24.14
C THR A 83 4.35 -6.25 -25.41
N PRO A 84 5.64 -6.35 -25.79
CA PRO A 84 6.17 -5.67 -26.95
C PRO A 84 5.41 -5.99 -28.26
N LEU A 85 5.18 -4.97 -29.08
CA LEU A 85 4.56 -5.15 -30.40
C LEU A 85 5.47 -5.94 -31.35
N LYS A 86 4.85 -6.55 -32.38
CA LYS A 86 5.61 -7.22 -33.45
C LYS A 86 6.61 -6.25 -34.08
N GLY A 87 7.89 -6.62 -34.06
CA GLY A 87 9.00 -5.79 -34.57
C GLY A 87 9.81 -5.11 -33.47
N CYS A 88 9.34 -5.11 -32.22
CA CYS A 88 10.16 -4.85 -31.05
C CYS A 88 10.78 -6.18 -30.55
N PRO A 89 11.96 -6.16 -29.91
CA PRO A 89 12.51 -7.34 -29.24
C PRO A 89 11.56 -7.83 -28.15
N PRO A 90 11.30 -9.15 -28.05
CA PRO A 90 10.50 -9.69 -26.95
C PRO A 90 11.27 -9.58 -25.63
N ASP A 91 10.56 -9.34 -24.53
CA ASP A 91 11.09 -9.47 -23.18
C ASP A 91 10.33 -10.58 -22.44
N PRO A 92 10.95 -11.76 -22.24
CA PRO A 92 10.30 -12.89 -21.57
C PRO A 92 10.03 -12.64 -20.07
N LYS A 93 10.54 -11.55 -19.50
CA LYS A 93 10.24 -11.17 -18.12
C LYS A 93 8.88 -10.48 -17.99
N ILE A 94 8.35 -9.94 -19.09
CA ILE A 94 7.06 -9.29 -19.12
C ILE A 94 5.98 -10.37 -19.18
N ARG A 95 5.24 -10.50 -18.08
CA ARG A 95 4.15 -11.46 -17.90
C ARG A 95 3.18 -10.95 -16.86
N ASN A 96 1.95 -11.44 -16.93
CA ASN A 96 0.98 -11.27 -15.86
C ASN A 96 1.49 -11.92 -14.56
N ALA A 97 0.97 -11.48 -13.42
CA ALA A 97 1.42 -11.99 -12.13
C ALA A 97 0.26 -12.23 -11.16
N LEU A 98 0.19 -13.42 -10.56
CA LEU A 98 -0.74 -13.75 -9.49
C LEU A 98 -0.02 -13.69 -8.14
N TYR A 99 -0.56 -12.87 -7.24
CA TYR A 99 -0.11 -12.74 -5.86
C TYR A 99 -1.14 -13.33 -4.91
N ARG A 100 -0.76 -14.40 -4.22
CA ARG A 100 -1.54 -15.02 -3.15
C ARG A 100 -1.45 -14.18 -1.89
N ASN A 101 -2.57 -13.90 -1.26
CA ASN A 101 -2.66 -13.21 0.02
C ASN A 101 -2.40 -14.18 1.17
N GLU A 102 -1.38 -13.91 1.98
CA GLU A 102 -1.04 -14.71 3.17
C GLU A 102 -1.63 -14.09 4.45
N GLY A 103 -2.46 -13.05 4.31
CA GLY A 103 -2.98 -12.22 5.40
C GLY A 103 -1.99 -11.12 5.81
N ASN A 104 -2.46 -10.21 6.68
CA ASN A 104 -1.65 -9.10 7.22
C ASN A 104 -0.90 -8.29 6.15
N TRP A 105 -1.56 -8.04 5.01
CA TRP A 105 -0.99 -7.35 3.85
C TRP A 105 0.25 -8.02 3.23
N ARG A 106 0.54 -9.29 3.55
CA ARG A 106 1.63 -10.05 2.95
C ARG A 106 1.14 -10.85 1.76
N PHE A 107 1.90 -10.82 0.68
CA PHE A 107 1.59 -11.51 -0.56
C PHE A 107 2.78 -12.32 -1.08
N THR A 108 2.49 -13.48 -1.65
CA THR A 108 3.46 -14.36 -2.28
C THR A 108 3.19 -14.41 -3.79
N ASP A 109 4.21 -14.17 -4.62
CA ASP A 109 4.11 -14.44 -6.07
C ASP A 109 3.97 -15.95 -6.29
N VAL A 110 2.79 -16.37 -6.75
CA VAL A 110 2.47 -17.77 -7.07
C VAL A 110 2.29 -17.99 -8.57
N THR A 111 2.72 -17.05 -9.41
CA THR A 111 2.47 -17.01 -10.85
C THR A 111 2.96 -18.28 -11.57
N GLU A 112 4.16 -18.75 -11.25
CA GLU A 112 4.71 -19.98 -11.85
C GLU A 112 3.91 -21.22 -11.42
N LYS A 113 3.48 -21.26 -10.16
CA LYS A 113 2.71 -22.38 -9.61
C LYS A 113 1.30 -22.43 -10.18
N SER A 114 0.69 -21.28 -10.45
CA SER A 114 -0.67 -21.18 -10.98
C SER A 114 -0.74 -21.31 -12.50
N GLY A 115 0.37 -21.14 -13.20
CA GLY A 115 0.41 -21.13 -14.66
C GLY A 115 -0.23 -19.89 -15.29
N LEU A 116 -0.44 -18.82 -14.51
CA LEU A 116 -1.09 -17.58 -14.96
C LEU A 116 -0.10 -16.50 -15.44
N GLY A 117 1.16 -16.88 -15.67
CA GLY A 117 2.20 -15.99 -16.18
C GLY A 117 2.12 -15.74 -17.69
N ASP A 118 0.93 -15.44 -18.22
CA ASP A 118 0.79 -15.15 -19.65
C ASP A 118 1.54 -13.86 -20.02
N GLY A 119 2.32 -13.91 -21.11
CA GLY A 119 3.13 -12.80 -21.63
C GLY A 119 2.49 -12.05 -22.79
N GLY A 120 1.18 -12.22 -22.97
CA GLY A 120 0.39 -11.56 -24.01
C GLY A 120 -0.05 -10.15 -23.65
N TYR A 121 -1.12 -9.70 -24.29
CA TYR A 121 -1.72 -8.39 -24.05
C TYR A 121 -2.86 -8.50 -23.04
N GLY A 122 -2.64 -8.05 -21.80
CA GLY A 122 -3.68 -7.93 -20.78
C GLY A 122 -4.40 -6.57 -20.80
N LEU A 123 -5.69 -6.57 -20.40
CA LEU A 123 -6.56 -5.40 -20.25
C LEU A 123 -7.32 -5.47 -18.93
#